data_AF-A0ABD0QRN7-F1
#
_entry.id   AF-A0ABD0QRN7-F1
#
_cell.length_a   1.000
_cell.length_b   1.000
_cell.length_c   1.000
_cell.angle_alpha   90.00
_cell.angle_beta   90.00
_cell.angle_gamma   90.00
#
_symmetry.space_group_name_H-M   'P 1'
#
loop_
_entity.id
_entity.type
_entity.pdbx_description
1 polymer ?
#
loop_
_entity_poly.entity_id
_entity_poly.type
_entity_poly.pdbx_seq_one_letter_code
_entity_poly.pdbx_strand_id
1 'polypeptide(L)' 'SNPNLGVLLIEFFELYGRHFNYLKTGIRIKDGGSYVAKDEVQKGMLDGYRPSMLYIEDPLQP' A
#
# COMPACT_ATOMS: atom_id res chain seq x y z
N SER A 1 -13.72 20.04 -13.28
CA SER A 1 -14.80 19.12 -12.85
C SER A 1 -14.63 18.87 -11.36
N ASN A 2 -15.70 18.94 -10.57
CA ASN A 2 -15.63 18.56 -9.16
C ASN A 2 -15.71 17.03 -9.05
N PRO A 3 -14.79 16.36 -8.33
CA PRO A 3 -14.87 14.92 -8.12
C PRO A 3 -16.11 14.56 -7.30
N ASN A 4 -16.78 13.47 -7.65
CA ASN A 4 -17.90 12.95 -6.89
C ASN A 4 -17.38 12.19 -5.66
N LEU A 5 -17.41 12.84 -4.50
CA LEU A 5 -16.91 12.27 -3.24
C LEU A 5 -17.63 10.98 -2.83
N GLY A 6 -18.91 10.82 -3.19
CA GLY A 6 -19.66 9.60 -2.90
C GLY A 6 -19.14 8.40 -3.67
N VAL A 7 -18.82 8.59 -4.95
CA VAL A 7 -18.21 7.56 -5.80
C VAL A 7 -16.81 7.20 -5.29
N LEU A 8 -15.97 8.21 -5.03
CA LEU A 8 -14.61 7.99 -4.51
C LEU A 8 -14.61 7.21 -3.19
N LEU A 9 -15.57 7.50 -2.30
CA LEU A 9 -15.68 6.79 -1.02
C LEU A 9 -16.06 5.31 -1.22
N ILE A 10 -16.99 5.02 -2.13
CA ILE A 10 -17.38 3.64 -2.45
C ILE A 10 -16.21 2.89 -3.08
N GLU A 11 -15.50 3.50 -4.04
CA GLU A 11 -14.32 2.92 -4.68
C GLU A 11 -13.19 2.65 -3.68
N PHE A 12 -12.97 3.57 -2.73
CA PHE A 12 -12.01 3.38 -1.65
C PHE A 12 -12.34 2.12 -0.81
N PHE A 13 -13.59 1.98 -0.38
CA PHE A 13 -14.02 0.81 0.40
C PHE A 13 -14.00 -0.48 -0.42
N GLU A 14 -14.36 -0.43 -1.70
CA GLU A 14 -14.31 -1.59 -2.59
C GLU A 14 -12.87 -2.06 -2.77
N LEU A 15 -11.95 -1.14 -3.09
CA LEU A 15 -10.55 -1.45 -3.28
C LEU A 15 -9.96 -2.03 -1.99
N TYR A 16 -9.99 -1.30 -0.88
CA TYR A 16 -9.33 -1.74 0.35
C TYR A 16 -10.14 -2.77 1.15
N GLY A 17 -11.44 -2.94 0.89
CA GLY A 17 -12.26 -3.95 1.55
C GLY A 17 -12.29 -5.30 0.84
N ARG A 18 -12.12 -5.34 -0.49
CA ARG A 18 -12.28 -6.57 -1.29
C ARG A 18 -11.12 -6.90 -2.21
N HIS A 19 -10.50 -5.90 -2.84
CA HIS A 19 -9.60 -6.14 -3.96
C HIS A 19 -8.11 -5.95 -3.63
N PHE A 20 -7.78 -5.18 -2.60
CA PHE A 20 -6.40 -4.93 -2.23
C PHE A 20 -5.75 -6.20 -1.70
N ASN A 21 -4.65 -6.62 -2.33
CA ASN A 21 -3.94 -7.82 -1.95
C ASN A 21 -3.02 -7.53 -0.75
N TYR A 22 -3.59 -7.54 0.45
CA TYR A 22 -2.85 -7.32 1.69
C TYR A 22 -1.67 -8.27 1.87
N LEU A 23 -1.70 -9.49 1.31
CA LEU A 23 -0.61 -10.44 1.48
C LEU A 23 0.62 -10.12 0.63
N LYS A 24 0.43 -9.50 -0.55
CA LYS A 24 1.51 -9.31 -1.53
C LYS A 24 1.84 -7.85 -1.83
N THR A 25 0.91 -6.93 -1.56
CA THR A 25 1.03 -5.52 -1.95
C THR A 25 1.24 -4.63 -0.74
N GLY A 26 2.22 -3.74 -0.84
CA GLY A 26 2.49 -2.65 0.10
C GLY A 26 2.23 -1.29 -0.53
N ILE A 27 2.03 -0.27 0.30
CA ILE A 27 1.85 1.12 -0.13
C ILE A 27 3.15 1.88 0.15
N ARG A 28 3.82 2.35 -0.91
CA ARG A 28 5.04 3.15 -0.86
C ARG A 28 4.71 4.62 -0.92
N ILE A 29 5.29 5.41 -0.02
CA ILE A 29 5.06 6.86 0.08
C ILE A 29 6.35 7.60 -0.28
N LYS A 30 6.82 7.39 -1.52
CA LYS A 30 7.99 8.05 -2.13
C LYS A 30 7.64 8.50 -3.55
N ASP A 31 8.19 9.61 -4.00
CA ASP A 31 8.07 10.12 -5.38
C ASP A 31 6.62 10.19 -5.92
N GLY A 32 5.67 10.62 -5.09
CA GLY A 32 4.25 10.71 -5.45
C GLY A 32 3.42 9.46 -5.14
N GLY A 33 4.04 8.42 -4.59
CA GLY A 33 3.39 7.22 -4.09
C GLY A 33 3.27 6.12 -5.15
N SER A 34 3.35 4.86 -4.70
CA SER A 34 3.22 3.69 -5.58
C SER A 34 2.80 2.45 -4.80
N TYR A 35 2.36 1.41 -5.51
CA TYR A 35 2.27 0.07 -4.96
C TYR A 35 3.59 -0.67 -5.17
N VAL A 36 3.98 -1.48 -4.19
CA VAL A 36 5.19 -2.29 -4.23
C VAL A 36 4.89 -3.75 -3.87
N ALA A 37 5.59 -4.69 -4.49
CA ALA A 37 5.54 -6.08 -4.09
C ALA A 37 6.32 -6.28 -2.78
N LYS A 38 5.69 -6.88 -1.77
CA LYS A 38 6.32 -7.14 -0.47
C LYS A 38 7.59 -7.99 -0.58
N ASP A 39 7.62 -8.86 -1.57
CA ASP A 39 8.72 -9.74 -1.91
C ASP A 39 9.98 -8.95 -2.31
N GLU A 40 9.81 -7.79 -2.95
CA GLU A 40 10.92 -6.87 -3.31
C GLU A 40 11.43 -6.12 -2.11
N VAL A 41 10.53 -5.68 -1.22
CA VAL A 41 10.88 -5.02 0.04
C VAL A 41 11.70 -5.96 0.92
N GLN A 42 11.29 -7.23 1.02
CA GLN A 42 11.93 -8.21 1.89
C GLN A 42 13.40 -8.48 1.52
N LYS A 43 13.78 -8.36 0.25
CA LYS A 43 15.17 -8.53 -0.21
C LYS A 43 16.13 -7.48 0.37
N GLY A 44 15.62 -6.30 0.73
CA GLY A 44 16.41 -5.22 1.32
C GLY A 44 16.37 -5.19 2.85
N MET A 45 15.64 -6.11 3.48
CA MET A 45 15.48 -6.15 4.93
C MET A 45 16.45 -7.15 5.56
N LEU A 46 16.79 -6.91 6.84
CA LEU A 46 17.60 -7.84 7.62
C LEU A 46 16.95 -9.23 7.63
N ASP A 47 17.79 -10.26 7.57
CA ASP A 47 17.35 -11.65 7.48
C ASP A 47 16.28 -11.97 8.54
N GLY A 48 15.17 -12.58 8.07
CA GLY A 48 14.06 -13.00 8.93
C GLY A 48 12.94 -11.96 9.11
N TYR A 49 13.09 -10.73 8.61
CA TYR A 49 11.98 -9.77 8.61
C TYR A 49 10.86 -10.26 7.68
N ARG A 50 9.65 -10.38 8.23
CA ARG A 50 8.43 -10.67 7.47
C ARG A 50 7.53 -9.43 7.53
N PRO A 51 7.12 -8.86 6.38
CA PRO A 51 6.18 -7.75 6.37
C PRO A 51 4.87 -8.12 7.07
N SER A 52 4.32 -7.19 7.87
CA SER A 52 2.99 -7.30 8.45
C SER A 52 1.90 -7.44 7.39
N MET A 53 0.69 -7.86 7.79
CA MET A 53 -0.46 -7.97 6.88
C MET A 53 -0.74 -6.66 6.14
N LEU A 54 -0.63 -5.51 6.82
CA LEU A 54 -0.62 -4.20 6.18
C LEU A 54 0.80 -3.65 6.15
N TYR A 55 1.26 -3.21 4.98
CA TYR A 55 2.55 -2.55 4.80
C TYR A 55 2.34 -1.17 4.18
N ILE A 56 2.75 -0.13 4.89
CA ILE A 56 2.70 1.27 4.44
C ILE A 56 4.03 1.90 4.88
N GLU A 57 4.76 2.49 3.94
CA GLU A 57 5.99 3.23 4.25
C GLU A 57 5.67 4.52 5.02
N ASP A 58 6.50 4.87 5.99
CA ASP A 58 6.39 6.14 6.70
C ASP A 58 6.88 7.28 5.76
N PRO A 59 6.06 8.28 5.44
CA PRO A 59 6.47 9.41 4.60
C PRO A 59 7.65 10.22 5.17
N LEU A 60 7.91 10.13 6.47
CA LEU A 60 8.97 10.86 7.17
C LEU A 60 10.25 10.02 7.35
N GLN A 61 10.22 8.72 7.04
CA GLN A 61 11.40 7.85 7.12
C GLN A 61 11.75 7.28 5.74
N PRO A 62 12.90 7.66 5.16
CA PRO A 62 13.39 7.10 3.90
C PRO A 62 13.84 5.65 4.02
#